data_AF-A0A838GCD1-F1
#
_entry.id   AF-A0A838GCD1-F1
#
_cell.length_a   1.000
_cell.length_b   1.000
_cell.length_c   1.000
_cell.angle_alpha   90.00
_cell.angle_beta   90.00
_cell.angle_gamma   90.00
#
_symmetry.space_group_name_H-M   'P 1'
#
loop_
_entity.id
_entity.type
_entity.pdbx_description
1 polymer ?
#
loop_
_entity_poly.entity_id
_entity_poly.type
_entity_poly.pdbx_seq_one_letter_code
_entity_poly.pdbx_strand_id
1 'polypeptide(L)'
;MSVTESDIPEVFFTDGWLTAVEYLVSSGKEGTVFCCRAAPHTGHDRLAVKIHRGRSQRSFKNDAIYLSGRAMGGSLSGTSGVKSSGMPDRRLERAVAKRTRRGKAAIEHSWINHEFNTLQVLHAA
;
A
#
# COMPACT_ATOMS: atom_id res chain seq x y z
N MET A 1 -0.62 25.38 5.59
CA MET A 1 -1.22 24.71 4.41
C MET A 1 -2.35 23.84 4.93
N SER A 2 -3.59 24.25 4.68
CA SER A 2 -4.78 23.47 5.03
C SER A 2 -4.80 22.20 4.17
N VAL A 3 -4.86 21.06 4.82
CA VAL A 3 -4.90 19.74 4.21
C VAL A 3 -6.35 19.53 3.76
N THR A 4 -6.59 19.45 2.46
CA THR A 4 -7.94 19.23 1.92
C THR A 4 -8.22 17.74 1.79
N GLU A 5 -9.47 17.33 2.02
CA GLU A 5 -10.01 15.97 1.80
C GLU A 5 -9.65 15.36 0.43
N SER A 6 -9.25 16.20 -0.54
CA SER A 6 -8.97 15.85 -1.93
C SER A 6 -7.96 14.72 -2.17
N ASP A 7 -7.08 14.45 -1.20
CA ASP A 7 -6.05 13.40 -1.35
C ASP A 7 -6.54 12.01 -0.93
N ILE A 8 -7.65 11.92 -0.19
CA ILE A 8 -8.23 10.64 0.25
C ILE A 8 -9.38 10.27 -0.70
N PRO A 9 -9.39 9.06 -1.28
CA PRO A 9 -10.47 8.62 -2.16
C PRO A 9 -11.85 8.74 -1.50
N GLU A 10 -12.80 9.34 -2.21
CA GLU A 10 -14.18 9.58 -1.74
C GLU A 10 -14.88 8.31 -1.26
N VAL A 11 -14.52 7.15 -1.85
CA VAL A 11 -15.05 5.83 -1.48
C VAL A 11 -14.88 5.51 0.01
N PHE A 12 -13.84 6.02 0.68
CA PHE A 12 -13.68 5.81 2.12
C PHE A 12 -14.71 6.56 2.96
N PHE A 13 -15.32 7.61 2.43
CA PHE A 13 -16.41 8.34 3.09
C PHE A 13 -17.76 7.75 2.70
N THR A 14 -17.98 7.45 1.42
CA THR A 14 -19.27 6.92 0.94
C THR A 14 -19.55 5.51 1.44
N ASP A 15 -18.51 4.67 1.56
CA ASP A 15 -18.64 3.31 2.12
C ASP A 15 -18.63 3.34 3.66
N GLY A 16 -18.53 4.53 4.26
CA GLY A 16 -18.66 4.75 5.68
C GLY A 16 -17.44 4.39 6.51
N TRP A 17 -16.24 4.23 5.93
CA TRP A 17 -15.04 3.98 6.76
C TRP A 17 -14.62 5.21 7.56
N LEU A 18 -14.72 6.39 6.95
CA LEU A 18 -14.28 7.68 7.48
C LEU A 18 -15.44 8.68 7.49
N THR A 19 -15.43 9.60 8.46
CA THR A 19 -16.41 10.69 8.56
C THR A 19 -15.79 12.07 8.33
N ALA A 20 -14.48 12.21 8.53
CA ALA A 20 -13.75 13.45 8.29
C ALA A 20 -12.23 13.20 8.25
N VAL A 21 -11.50 14.08 7.57
CA VAL A 21 -10.05 14.24 7.76
C VAL A 21 -9.80 15.30 8.81
N GLU A 22 -8.97 15.00 9.81
CA GLU A 22 -8.71 15.96 10.90
C GLU A 22 -7.40 16.71 10.70
N TYR A 23 -6.30 16.01 10.44
CA TYR A 23 -5.01 16.64 10.19
C TYR A 23 -4.01 15.72 9.48
N LEU A 24 -3.01 16.33 8.84
CA LEU A 24 -1.83 15.65 8.32
C LEU A 24 -0.93 15.22 9.48
N VAL A 25 -0.62 13.94 9.57
CA VAL A 25 0.33 13.38 10.55
C VAL A 25 1.76 13.51 10.03
N SER A 26 2.00 13.05 8.80
CA SER A 26 3.32 13.06 8.19
C SER A 26 3.26 12.97 6.67
N SER A 27 4.25 13.54 6.00
CA SER A 27 4.43 13.44 4.55
C SER A 27 5.88 13.08 4.26
N GLY A 28 6.10 11.90 3.67
CA GLY A 28 7.44 11.35 3.45
C GLY A 28 7.64 10.82 2.03
N LYS A 29 8.81 10.21 1.78
CA LYS A 29 9.19 9.73 0.44
C LYS A 29 8.24 8.66 -0.13
N GLU A 30 7.60 7.88 0.75
CA GLU A 30 6.82 6.69 0.37
C GLU A 30 5.31 6.93 0.39
N GLY A 31 4.85 7.97 1.09
CA GLY A 31 3.44 8.25 1.26
C GLY A 31 3.16 9.38 2.23
N THR A 32 1.88 9.73 2.33
CA THR A 32 1.35 10.72 3.25
C THR A 32 0.40 10.04 4.21
N VAL A 33 0.48 10.37 5.49
CA VAL A 33 -0.36 9.81 6.56
C VAL A 33 -1.24 10.91 7.11
N PHE A 34 -2.55 10.65 7.14
CA PHE A 34 -3.55 11.53 7.72
C PHE A 34 -4.17 10.88 8.96
N CYS A 35 -4.54 11.71 9.93
CA CYS A 35 -5.42 11.31 11.02
C CYS A 35 -6.85 11.62 10.59
N CYS A 36 -7.69 10.61 10.57
CA CYS A 36 -9.07 10.69 10.12
C CYS A 36 -10.01 10.23 11.22
N ARG A 37 -11.20 10.84 11.26
CA ARG A 37 -12.27 10.38 12.13
C ARG A 37 -12.90 9.14 11.53
N ALA A 38 -12.92 8.07 12.30
CA ALA A 38 -13.51 6.81 11.85
C ALA A 38 -15.04 6.86 12.02
N ALA A 39 -15.76 6.04 11.27
CA ALA A 39 -17.19 5.85 11.54
C ALA A 39 -17.40 4.95 12.76
N PRO A 40 -18.52 5.13 13.50
CA PRO A 40 -18.77 4.38 14.74
C PRO A 40 -18.70 2.86 14.59
N HIS A 41 -19.09 2.30 13.44
CA HIS A 41 -19.11 0.86 13.20
C HIS A 41 -17.70 0.23 13.13
N THR A 42 -16.66 1.04 12.96
CA THR A 42 -15.27 0.56 12.93
C THR A 42 -14.75 0.17 14.32
N GLY A 43 -15.41 0.60 15.40
CA GLY A 43 -14.97 0.37 16.78
C GLY A 43 -13.79 1.24 17.21
N HIS A 44 -13.41 2.23 16.40
CA HIS A 44 -12.30 3.14 16.68
C HIS A 44 -12.77 4.60 16.63
N ASP A 45 -12.17 5.47 17.43
CA ASP A 45 -12.43 6.91 17.34
C ASP A 45 -11.72 7.54 16.13
N ARG A 46 -10.53 7.02 15.81
CA ARG A 46 -9.63 7.54 14.78
C ARG A 46 -8.95 6.42 14.01
N LEU A 47 -8.72 6.67 12.73
CA LEU A 47 -7.92 5.82 11.86
C LEU A 47 -6.79 6.64 11.24
N ALA A 48 -5.61 6.03 11.15
CA ALA A 48 -4.51 6.56 10.35
C ALA A 48 -4.67 6.10 8.90
N VAL A 49 -4.78 7.04 7.97
CA VAL A 49 -4.90 6.74 6.54
C VAL A 49 -3.57 7.04 5.86
N LYS A 50 -2.87 6.00 5.39
CA LYS A 50 -1.62 6.12 4.64
C LYS A 50 -1.89 6.02 3.13
N ILE A 51 -1.69 7.12 2.42
CA ILE A 51 -1.77 7.19 0.96
C ILE A 51 -0.36 7.04 0.39
N HIS A 52 -0.12 5.96 -0.34
CA HIS A 52 1.17 5.69 -0.99
C HIS A 52 1.39 6.57 -2.21
N ARG A 53 2.61 7.10 -2.38
CA ARG A 53 2.96 7.85 -3.59
C ARG A 53 3.17 6.91 -4.77
N GLY A 54 2.63 7.27 -5.94
CA GLY A 54 2.89 6.60 -7.21
C GLY A 54 4.38 6.58 -7.53
N ARG A 55 4.88 5.52 -8.19
CA ARG A 55 6.33 5.37 -8.46
C ARG A 55 7.02 6.58 -9.09
N SER A 56 6.35 7.35 -9.95
CA SER A 56 6.91 8.57 -10.57
C SER A 56 7.11 9.74 -9.58
N GLN A 57 6.41 9.70 -8.44
CA GLN A 57 6.44 10.72 -7.39
C GLN A 57 7.25 10.25 -6.16
N ARG A 58 7.83 9.04 -6.20
CA ARG A 58 8.74 8.57 -5.15
C ARG A 58 10.11 9.19 -5.38
N SER A 59 10.65 9.84 -4.36
CA SER A 59 12.02 10.38 -4.39
C SER A 59 13.10 9.27 -4.32
N PHE A 60 12.71 8.00 -4.18
CA PHE A 60 13.64 6.87 -4.17
C PHE A 60 14.10 6.53 -5.58
N LYS A 61 15.42 6.62 -5.81
CA LYS A 61 16.05 6.28 -7.10
C LYS A 61 16.52 4.81 -7.17
N ASN A 62 16.50 4.06 -6.07
CA ASN A 62 17.14 2.73 -6.00
C ASN A 62 16.26 1.63 -5.38
N ASP A 63 15.09 1.39 -5.97
CA ASP A 63 14.16 0.32 -5.58
C ASP A 63 14.75 -1.11 -5.76
N ALA A 64 15.84 -1.24 -6.53
CA ALA A 64 16.44 -2.52 -6.89
C ALA A 64 16.94 -3.31 -5.66
N ILE A 65 17.44 -2.61 -4.64
CA ILE A 65 17.96 -3.21 -3.40
C ILE A 65 16.82 -3.87 -2.58
N TYR A 66 15.62 -3.33 -2.66
CA TYR A 66 14.46 -3.88 -1.95
C TYR A 66 13.78 -5.02 -2.70
N LEU A 67 14.00 -5.10 -4.01
CA LEU A 67 13.52 -6.20 -4.85
C LEU A 67 14.45 -7.43 -4.75
N SER A 68 15.76 -7.25 -4.57
CA SER A 68 16.74 -8.34 -4.52
C SER A 68 16.58 -9.26 -3.30
N GLY A 69 16.07 -8.75 -2.17
CA GLY A 69 15.76 -9.54 -0.98
C GLY A 69 14.39 -10.23 -0.99
N ARG A 70 13.57 -10.00 -2.03
CA ARG A 70 12.22 -10.55 -2.12
C ARG A 70 12.23 -11.72 -3.09
N ALA A 71 12.00 -12.94 -2.58
CA ALA A 71 11.65 -14.06 -3.43
C ALA A 71 10.34 -13.72 -4.15
N MET A 72 10.44 -13.17 -5.36
CA MET A 72 9.30 -12.65 -6.14
C MET A 72 8.24 -13.71 -6.47
N GLY A 73 8.53 -14.99 -6.20
CA GLY A 73 7.57 -16.09 -6.38
C GLY A 73 6.38 -16.06 -5.42
N GLY A 74 6.53 -15.53 -4.20
CA GLY A 74 5.44 -15.52 -3.20
C GLY A 74 4.60 -14.24 -3.18
N SER A 75 5.20 -13.08 -3.51
CA SER A 75 4.58 -11.76 -3.28
C SER A 75 3.86 -11.17 -4.50
N LEU A 76 4.06 -11.73 -5.70
CA LEU A 76 3.43 -11.26 -6.94
C LEU A 76 2.13 -12.01 -7.26
N SER A 77 1.99 -13.24 -6.75
CA SER A 77 0.69 -13.89 -6.63
C SER A 77 -0.06 -13.17 -5.50
N GLY A 78 -1.22 -12.58 -5.80
CA GLY A 78 -2.05 -12.00 -4.77
C GLY A 78 -2.35 -12.98 -3.63
N THR A 79 -2.65 -12.37 -2.48
CA THR A 79 -3.05 -12.97 -1.19
C THR A 79 -1.90 -13.30 -0.24
N SER A 80 -1.53 -12.29 0.55
CA SER A 80 -0.99 -12.41 1.91
C SER A 80 0.36 -13.13 2.04
N GLY A 81 1.07 -12.95 3.15
CA GLY A 81 2.25 -13.76 3.49
C GLY A 81 1.97 -15.26 3.70
N VAL A 82 0.87 -15.78 3.16
CA VAL A 82 0.57 -17.20 3.06
C VAL A 82 1.26 -17.69 1.79
N LYS A 83 2.06 -18.75 1.87
CA LYS A 83 2.53 -19.45 0.67
C LYS A 83 1.30 -19.75 -0.19
N SER A 84 1.08 -18.99 -1.26
CA SER A 84 0.03 -19.36 -2.19
C SER A 84 0.44 -20.72 -2.73
N SER A 85 -0.41 -21.71 -2.49
CA SER A 85 -0.34 -23.04 -3.10
C SER A 85 -0.58 -22.99 -4.61
N GLY A 86 -0.58 -21.78 -5.20
CA GLY A 86 -0.75 -21.53 -6.62
C GLY A 86 0.58 -21.48 -7.34
N MET A 87 0.63 -22.12 -8.50
CA MET A 87 1.73 -22.03 -9.44
C MET A 87 2.09 -20.56 -9.72
N PRO A 88 3.39 -20.19 -9.80
CA PRO A 88 3.79 -18.81 -10.07
C PRO A 88 3.16 -18.30 -11.38
N ASP A 89 2.61 -17.07 -11.36
CA ASP A 89 2.08 -16.44 -12.56
C ASP A 89 3.24 -16.03 -13.49
N ARG A 90 3.67 -16.97 -14.32
CA ARG A 90 4.76 -16.79 -15.30
C ARG A 90 4.51 -15.62 -16.26
N ARG A 91 3.24 -15.22 -16.48
CA ARG A 91 2.92 -14.05 -17.31
C ARG A 91 3.24 -12.77 -16.55
N LEU A 92 2.92 -12.71 -15.26
CA LEU A 92 3.25 -11.59 -14.40
C LEU A 92 4.76 -11.46 -14.17
N GLU A 93 5.47 -12.56 -13.95
CA GLU A 93 6.93 -12.58 -13.85
C GLU A 93 7.59 -12.00 -15.10
N ARG A 94 7.15 -12.44 -16.28
CA ARG A 94 7.62 -11.88 -17.56
C ARG A 94 7.27 -10.40 -17.70
N ALA A 95 6.08 -9.99 -17.28
CA ALA A 95 5.66 -8.59 -17.32
C ALA A 95 6.54 -7.70 -16.41
N VAL A 96 6.89 -8.20 -15.23
CA VAL A 96 7.82 -7.55 -14.30
C VAL A 96 9.23 -7.48 -14.88
N ALA A 97 9.77 -8.59 -15.38
CA ALA A 97 11.09 -8.65 -16.01
C ALA A 97 11.20 -7.68 -17.20
N LYS A 98 10.15 -7.61 -18.03
CA LYS A 98 10.06 -6.69 -19.18
C LYS A 98 9.65 -5.26 -18.79
N ARG A 99 9.46 -4.96 -17.49
CA ARG A 99 9.03 -3.64 -16.97
C ARG A 99 7.81 -3.07 -17.71
N THR A 100 6.86 -3.92 -18.09
CA THR A 100 5.62 -3.48 -18.73
C THR A 100 4.77 -2.67 -17.74
N ARG A 101 3.75 -1.95 -18.22
CA ARG A 101 2.82 -1.22 -17.33
C ARG A 101 2.25 -2.11 -16.22
N ARG A 102 1.80 -3.32 -16.58
CA ARG A 102 1.29 -4.32 -15.62
C ARG A 102 2.37 -4.80 -14.65
N GLY A 103 3.59 -5.03 -15.13
CA GLY A 103 4.71 -5.41 -14.27
C GLY A 103 5.10 -4.33 -13.26
N LYS A 104 5.11 -3.06 -13.70
CA LYS A 104 5.38 -1.91 -12.82
C LYS A 104 4.30 -1.75 -11.74
N ALA A 105 3.02 -1.88 -12.10
CA ALA A 105 1.90 -1.86 -11.15
C ALA A 105 1.97 -3.02 -10.15
N ALA A 106 2.33 -4.22 -10.61
CA ALA A 106 2.50 -5.39 -9.75
C ALA A 106 3.64 -5.21 -8.73
N ILE A 107 4.78 -4.64 -9.17
CA ILE A 107 5.84 -4.24 -8.25
C ILE A 107 5.28 -3.25 -7.22
N GLU A 108 4.61 -2.18 -7.65
CA GLU A 108 4.05 -1.17 -6.75
C GLU A 108 3.09 -1.76 -5.70
N HIS A 109 2.18 -2.63 -6.11
CA HIS A 109 1.27 -3.31 -5.19
C HIS A 109 2.02 -4.24 -4.22
N SER A 110 3.10 -4.89 -4.66
CA SER A 110 3.90 -5.74 -3.79
C SER A 110 4.55 -4.97 -2.61
N TRP A 111 4.79 -3.67 -2.77
CA TRP A 111 5.29 -2.82 -1.67
C TRP A 111 4.23 -2.60 -0.60
N ILE A 112 3.01 -2.25 -1.02
CA ILE A 112 1.87 -2.03 -0.12
C ILE A 112 1.54 -3.33 0.62
N ASN A 113 1.48 -4.46 -0.11
CA ASN A 113 1.21 -5.77 0.48
C ASN A 113 2.29 -6.19 1.49
N HIS A 114 3.55 -5.92 1.20
CA HIS A 114 4.64 -6.23 2.13
C HIS A 114 4.54 -5.40 3.41
N GLU A 115 4.26 -4.10 3.30
CA GLU A 115 4.05 -3.25 4.48
C GLU A 115 2.89 -3.76 5.33
N PHE A 116 1.75 -4.06 4.70
CA PHE A 116 0.59 -4.61 5.38
C PHE A 116 0.90 -5.93 6.11
N ASN A 117 1.59 -6.86 5.43
CA ASN A 117 2.01 -8.13 6.06
C ASN A 117 2.95 -7.90 7.25
N THR A 118 3.90 -6.98 7.13
CA THR A 118 4.80 -6.64 8.25
C THR A 118 4.03 -6.05 9.42
N LEU A 119 3.07 -5.14 9.18
CA LEU A 119 2.20 -4.60 10.22
C LEU A 119 1.38 -5.69 10.92
N GLN A 120 0.86 -6.67 10.18
CA GLN A 120 0.16 -7.82 10.78
C GLN A 120 1.07 -8.64 11.70
N VAL A 121 2.30 -8.93 11.25
CA VAL A 121 3.28 -9.67 12.07
C VAL A 121 3.62 -8.89 13.34
N LEU A 122 3.86 -7.58 13.22
CA LEU A 122 4.18 -6.74 14.38
C LEU A 122 2.99 -6.58 15.34
N HIS A 123 1.76 -6.54 14.83
CA HIS A 123 0.56 -6.49 15.66
C HIS A 123 0.31 -7.80 16.43
N ALA A 124 0.75 -8.93 15.88
CA ALA A 124 0.59 -10.25 16.49
C ALA A 124 1.73 -10.64 17.46
N ALA A 125 2.78 -9.81 17.57
CA ALA A 125 3.94 -10.05 18.43
C ALA A 125 3.70 -9.54 19.86
#